data_AF-G5SP32-F1
#
_entry.id   AF-G5SP32-F1
#
_cell.length_a   1.000
_cell.length_b   1.000
_cell.length_c   1.000
_cell.angle_alpha   90.00
_cell.angle_beta   90.00
_cell.angle_gamma   90.00
#
_symmetry.space_group_name_H-M   'P 1'
#
loop_
_entity.id
_entity.type
_entity.pdbx_description
1 polymer ?
#
loop_
_entity_poly.entity_id
_entity_poly.type
_entity_poly.pdbx_seq_one_letter_code
_entity_poly.pdbx_strand_id
1 'polypeptide(L)'
;MKLNWCKLAIMALALGVFTACSEDDEPNGEGPGTETGGGDDTTGGSGDNTGGEPVVSLGAYVLNTGNWGGNDAGIQFLDFQTGELSEDLYAAANGEGLGDLGQDLCVYGSKIYVTVSGSSKVVIMDRKCKVLKSIPVATEDGTPVEPRYMAACEGKVYFTAYDGTVSRIDTTSMAIDGKLNLIDAGAQTGYDHPEAITSANGKLYVNISGYSKGKWLAVVDAASFTKLKDIEVMLNPYTQCITAEDGYVYFVSNGNYAGSPSLTPDQYIYGTMQRLDPETDQVEQVCHATYIANAGDKMYILYSEYYLPEVARAYVRDLKTGADSEFIDMADLQSANGLAVDPASGDVYVFDAPYGAASDVHVYGADGTLKRTFEAGMSTSKMVFVTK
;
A
#
# COMPACT_ATOMS: atom_id res chain seq x y z
N MET A 1 -9.86 -1.73 61.14
CA MET A 1 -8.75 -0.78 60.87
C MET A 1 -8.00 -1.32 59.67
N LYS A 2 -7.84 -0.66 58.53
CA LYS A 2 -8.24 0.66 58.03
C LYS A 2 -8.65 0.49 56.56
N LEU A 3 -9.71 1.21 56.19
CA LEU A 3 -10.08 1.58 54.83
C LEU A 3 -8.94 2.34 54.14
N ASN A 4 -8.82 2.21 52.82
CA ASN A 4 -8.65 3.39 51.97
C ASN A 4 -9.20 3.15 50.55
N TRP A 5 -9.91 4.18 50.09
CA TRP A 5 -10.72 4.29 48.88
C TRP A 5 -10.09 5.33 47.93
N CYS A 6 -10.48 5.24 46.65
CA CYS A 6 -10.41 6.26 45.57
C CYS A 6 -9.00 6.57 45.00
N LYS A 7 -8.81 6.71 43.68
CA LYS A 7 -9.65 7.33 42.65
C LYS A 7 -9.50 6.63 41.29
N LEU A 8 -10.64 6.38 40.62
CA LEU A 8 -10.73 6.22 39.17
C LEU A 8 -10.33 7.54 38.51
N ALA A 9 -9.42 7.49 37.54
CA ALA A 9 -9.29 8.51 36.52
C ALA A 9 -9.73 7.87 35.20
N ILE A 10 -10.91 8.28 34.72
CA ILE A 10 -11.39 8.00 33.38
C ILE A 10 -10.60 8.93 32.47
N MET A 11 -9.60 8.39 31.78
CA MET A 11 -8.95 9.08 30.66
C MET A 11 -9.71 8.64 29.40
N ALA A 12 -10.52 9.56 28.88
CA ALA A 12 -11.08 9.41 27.55
C ALA A 12 -9.90 9.50 26.57
N LEU A 13 -9.50 8.36 25.98
CA LEU A 13 -8.69 8.38 24.77
C LEU A 13 -9.62 8.77 23.62
N ALA A 14 -9.35 9.93 23.04
CA ALA A 14 -9.87 10.29 21.73
C ALA A 14 -9.28 9.31 20.71
N LEU A 15 -10.13 8.43 20.17
CA LEU A 15 -9.85 7.66 18.97
C LEU A 15 -9.75 8.65 17.80
N GLY A 16 -8.52 8.99 17.42
CA GLY A 16 -8.24 9.71 16.19
C GLY A 16 -8.24 8.72 15.03
N VAL A 17 -9.37 8.65 14.33
CA VAL A 17 -9.43 8.04 12.99
C VAL A 17 -8.86 9.08 12.04
N PHE A 18 -7.62 8.90 11.57
CA PHE A 18 -7.05 9.70 10.50
C PHE A 18 -7.12 8.91 9.20
N THR A 19 -8.21 9.11 8.47
CA THR A 19 -8.23 9.00 7.02
C THR A 19 -8.65 10.37 6.48
N ALA A 20 -8.05 10.75 5.35
CA ALA A 20 -8.09 12.07 4.70
C ALA A 20 -7.13 13.13 5.28
N CYS A 21 -6.04 13.37 4.55
CA CYS A 21 -5.22 14.57 4.66
C CYS A 21 -6.07 15.77 4.21
N SER A 22 -6.42 16.66 5.12
CA SER A 22 -6.83 18.03 4.78
C SER A 22 -5.64 18.96 5.06
N GLU A 23 -5.19 19.66 4.02
CA GLU A 23 -4.22 20.74 4.09
C GLU A 23 -4.95 21.99 4.61
N ASP A 24 -4.48 22.60 5.71
CA ASP A 24 -4.81 23.99 6.05
C ASP A 24 -3.71 24.56 6.98
N ASP A 25 -2.74 25.24 6.38
CA ASP A 25 -1.80 26.14 7.07
C ASP A 25 -1.72 27.45 6.27
N GLU A 26 -2.60 28.41 6.59
CA GLU A 26 -2.42 29.82 6.25
C GLU A 26 -2.62 30.65 7.54
N PRO A 27 -1.70 31.58 7.89
CA PRO A 27 -1.76 32.29 9.16
C PRO A 27 -2.74 33.48 9.09
N ASN A 28 -3.70 33.48 10.01
CA ASN A 28 -4.66 34.56 10.22
C ASN A 28 -3.99 35.90 10.58
N GLY A 29 -4.36 36.94 9.84
CA GLY A 29 -4.11 38.35 10.20
C GLY A 29 -5.14 38.86 11.21
N GLU A 30 -4.65 39.60 12.21
CA GLU A 30 -5.43 40.23 13.28
C GLU A 30 -6.34 41.36 12.79
N GLY A 31 -7.53 41.47 13.40
CA GLY A 31 -8.37 42.66 13.40
C GLY A 31 -9.47 42.57 14.47
N PRO A 32 -9.58 43.50 15.44
CA PRO A 32 -10.48 43.33 16.57
C PRO A 32 -11.83 44.08 16.41
N GLY A 33 -12.89 43.41 16.89
CA GLY A 33 -13.93 43.99 17.74
C GLY A 33 -15.18 44.55 17.07
N THR A 34 -16.35 44.01 17.44
CA THR A 34 -17.41 44.73 18.20
C THR A 34 -18.48 43.74 18.68
N GLU A 35 -18.88 43.89 19.95
CA GLU A 35 -19.98 43.18 20.62
C GLU A 35 -21.38 43.60 20.11
N THR A 36 -22.40 42.74 20.28
CA THR A 36 -23.61 43.00 21.11
C THR A 36 -24.72 41.93 20.97
N GLY A 37 -25.28 41.49 22.11
CA GLY A 37 -26.66 40.95 22.33
C GLY A 37 -26.96 39.56 21.75
N GLY A 38 -27.55 38.58 22.44
CA GLY A 38 -28.48 38.55 23.58
C GLY A 38 -29.73 37.77 23.16
N GLY A 39 -30.11 36.69 23.87
CA GLY A 39 -31.44 36.07 23.71
C GLY A 39 -31.47 34.52 23.76
N ASP A 40 -32.07 34.02 24.83
CA ASP A 40 -32.44 32.64 25.17
C ASP A 40 -33.67 32.18 24.36
N ASP A 41 -33.70 30.95 23.82
CA ASP A 41 -34.82 29.98 23.95
C ASP A 41 -34.55 28.62 23.24
N THR A 42 -35.32 27.65 23.70
CA THR A 42 -35.34 26.19 23.69
C THR A 42 -35.46 25.38 22.38
N THR A 43 -35.01 24.11 22.52
CA THR A 43 -35.44 22.84 21.87
C THR A 43 -35.17 22.58 20.39
N GLY A 44 -34.43 21.50 20.12
CA GLY A 44 -34.43 20.80 18.83
C GLY A 44 -33.29 19.80 18.75
N GLY A 45 -33.60 18.50 18.67
CA GLY A 45 -32.61 17.43 18.60
C GLY A 45 -31.66 17.60 17.42
N SER A 46 -30.36 17.56 17.70
CA SER A 46 -29.33 17.47 16.67
C SER A 46 -28.95 16.00 16.52
N GLY A 47 -29.47 15.38 15.46
CA GLY A 47 -28.80 14.23 14.88
C GLY A 47 -27.49 14.75 14.32
N ASP A 48 -26.39 14.37 14.97
CA ASP A 48 -25.04 14.74 14.55
C ASP A 48 -24.68 13.91 13.32
N ASN A 49 -25.10 14.40 12.17
CA ASN A 49 -24.64 13.89 10.88
C ASN A 49 -23.33 14.63 10.58
N THR A 50 -22.24 14.14 11.17
CA THR A 50 -20.88 14.57 10.81
C THR A 50 -20.55 14.02 9.43
N GLY A 51 -21.18 14.59 8.41
CA GLY A 51 -20.80 14.39 7.01
C GLY A 51 -19.48 15.10 6.80
N GLY A 52 -18.38 14.34 6.77
CA GLY A 52 -17.13 14.83 6.21
C GLY A 52 -17.35 15.29 4.78
N GLU A 53 -16.56 16.26 4.34
CA GLU A 53 -16.51 16.66 2.92
C GLU A 53 -16.34 15.40 2.05
N PRO A 54 -17.09 15.28 0.94
CA PRO A 54 -16.99 14.10 0.09
C PRO A 54 -15.57 13.97 -0.46
N VAL A 55 -15.00 12.76 -0.37
CA VAL A 55 -13.71 12.46 -0.99
C VAL A 55 -13.84 12.65 -2.51
N VAL A 56 -12.95 13.44 -3.10
CA VAL A 56 -12.88 13.66 -4.55
C VAL A 56 -11.52 13.24 -5.05
N SER A 57 -11.49 12.32 -6.02
CA SER A 57 -10.28 11.95 -6.75
C SER A 57 -10.12 12.79 -8.01
N LEU A 58 -8.94 13.35 -8.21
CA LEU A 58 -8.57 14.18 -9.37
C LEU A 58 -7.98 13.32 -10.51
N GLY A 59 -7.47 12.14 -10.18
CA GLY A 59 -6.82 11.22 -11.11
C GLY A 59 -5.99 10.19 -10.36
N ALA A 60 -5.18 9.42 -11.10
CA ALA A 60 -4.31 8.39 -10.53
C ALA A 60 -2.98 8.31 -11.28
N TYR A 61 -1.87 8.19 -10.54
CA TYR A 61 -0.60 7.76 -11.13
C TYR A 61 -0.67 6.26 -11.40
N VAL A 62 -0.22 5.86 -12.58
CA VAL A 62 -0.09 4.46 -13.01
C VAL A 62 1.40 4.15 -13.13
N LEU A 63 1.90 3.27 -12.26
CA LEU A 63 3.28 2.79 -12.32
C LEU A 63 3.34 1.54 -13.21
N ASN A 64 4.19 1.61 -14.22
CA ASN A 64 4.52 0.50 -15.11
C ASN A 64 5.91 -0.02 -14.73
N THR A 65 5.98 -1.27 -14.26
CA THR A 65 7.24 -1.86 -13.82
C THR A 65 8.24 -2.01 -14.96
N GLY A 66 7.76 -2.22 -16.19
CA GLY A 66 8.61 -2.55 -17.32
C GLY A 66 8.98 -4.02 -17.37
N ASN A 67 9.87 -4.36 -18.30
CA ASN A 67 10.45 -5.68 -18.47
C ASN A 67 11.81 -5.77 -17.77
N TRP A 68 12.15 -6.95 -17.28
CA TRP A 68 13.47 -7.21 -16.71
C TRP A 68 14.59 -6.96 -17.74
N GLY A 69 15.52 -6.06 -17.42
CA GLY A 69 16.59 -5.63 -18.32
C GLY A 69 16.12 -4.76 -19.49
N GLY A 70 14.84 -4.37 -19.52
CA GLY A 70 14.24 -3.54 -20.56
C GLY A 70 14.54 -2.06 -20.38
N ASN A 71 14.81 -1.62 -19.15
CA ASN A 71 14.99 -0.21 -18.80
C ASN A 71 13.83 0.68 -19.30
N ASP A 72 12.61 0.14 -19.21
CA ASP A 72 11.36 0.65 -19.78
C ASP A 72 10.27 0.82 -18.70
N ALA A 73 10.67 1.00 -17.44
CA ALA A 73 9.76 1.45 -16.40
C ALA A 73 9.28 2.88 -16.71
N GLY A 74 8.02 3.18 -16.38
CA GLY A 74 7.41 4.46 -16.70
C GLY A 74 6.26 4.83 -15.77
N ILE A 75 5.89 6.11 -15.75
CA ILE A 75 4.80 6.62 -14.91
C ILE A 75 3.83 7.37 -15.79
N GLN A 76 2.59 6.92 -15.84
CA GLN A 76 1.50 7.63 -16.52
C GLN A 76 0.56 8.25 -15.48
N PHE A 77 -0.31 9.17 -15.92
CA PHE A 77 -1.38 9.72 -15.08
C PHE A 77 -2.71 9.62 -15.82
N LEU A 78 -3.69 9.01 -15.15
CA LEU A 78 -5.07 8.98 -15.60
C LEU A 78 -5.78 10.21 -15.03
N ASP A 79 -6.11 11.15 -15.90
CA ASP A 79 -6.84 12.37 -15.54
C ASP A 79 -8.35 12.08 -15.51
N PHE A 80 -9.01 12.33 -14.38
CA PHE A 80 -10.44 12.05 -14.23
C PHE A 80 -11.34 13.13 -14.83
N GLN A 81 -10.82 14.32 -15.12
CA GLN A 81 -11.57 15.38 -15.79
C GLN A 81 -11.69 15.09 -17.29
N THR A 82 -10.60 14.61 -17.92
CA THR A 82 -10.59 14.29 -19.35
C THR A 82 -10.90 12.82 -19.62
N GLY A 83 -10.63 11.95 -18.65
CA GLY A 83 -10.69 10.50 -18.81
C GLY A 83 -9.50 9.91 -19.59
N GLU A 84 -8.48 10.71 -19.90
CA GLU A 84 -7.32 10.31 -20.72
C GLU A 84 -6.16 9.82 -19.84
N LEU A 85 -5.48 8.77 -20.31
CA LEU A 85 -4.21 8.35 -19.75
C LEU A 85 -3.08 9.07 -20.50
N SER A 86 -2.16 9.67 -19.77
CA SER A 86 -1.01 10.36 -20.36
C SER A 86 0.00 9.40 -21.00
N GLU A 87 0.91 9.96 -21.80
CA GLU A 87 2.21 9.34 -22.09
C GLU A 87 3.05 9.21 -20.79
N ASP A 88 4.26 8.63 -20.88
CA ASP A 88 5.18 8.54 -19.75
C ASP A 88 5.63 9.94 -19.26
N LEU A 89 5.09 10.34 -18.11
CA LEU A 89 5.36 11.61 -17.46
C LEU A 89 6.82 11.74 -17.02
N TYR A 90 7.46 10.64 -16.60
CA TYR A 90 8.85 10.68 -16.19
C TYR A 90 9.74 11.02 -17.38
N ALA A 91 9.57 10.27 -18.48
CA ALA A 91 10.33 10.50 -19.71
C ALA A 91 10.09 11.90 -20.27
N ALA A 92 8.82 12.36 -20.29
CA ALA A 92 8.47 13.69 -20.75
C ALA A 92 9.10 14.82 -19.91
N ALA A 93 9.13 14.66 -18.58
CA ALA A 93 9.64 15.70 -17.67
C ALA A 93 11.18 15.75 -17.61
N ASN A 94 11.87 14.63 -17.86
CA ASN A 94 13.30 14.48 -17.61
C ASN A 94 14.16 14.20 -18.84
N GLY A 95 13.56 13.78 -19.96
CA GLY A 95 14.29 13.47 -21.20
C GLY A 95 15.06 12.15 -21.15
N GLU A 96 14.79 11.30 -20.17
CA GLU A 96 15.39 9.98 -19.96
C GLU A 96 14.36 9.03 -19.33
N GLY A 97 14.57 7.71 -19.46
CA GLY A 97 13.69 6.70 -18.85
C GLY A 97 13.86 6.60 -17.33
N LEU A 98 12.80 6.15 -16.64
CA LEU A 98 12.82 5.99 -15.18
C LEU A 98 13.87 4.98 -14.73
N GLY A 99 14.02 3.89 -15.47
CA GLY A 99 15.00 2.85 -15.20
C GLY A 99 14.46 1.46 -15.49
N ASP A 100 15.11 0.47 -14.88
CA ASP A 100 14.74 -0.93 -14.94
C ASP A 100 13.97 -1.35 -13.68
N LEU A 101 12.80 -1.97 -13.89
CA LEU A 101 11.93 -2.50 -12.82
C LEU A 101 11.47 -1.42 -11.82
N GLY A 102 10.56 -0.54 -12.28
CA GLY A 102 9.83 0.36 -11.38
C GLY A 102 8.98 -0.45 -10.39
N GLN A 103 9.39 -0.48 -9.13
CA GLN A 103 8.94 -1.51 -8.20
C GLN A 103 7.79 -1.06 -7.33
N ASP A 104 7.85 0.17 -6.81
CA ASP A 104 6.77 0.73 -6.02
C ASP A 104 6.72 2.27 -6.14
N LEU A 105 5.52 2.84 -5.98
CA LEU A 105 5.26 4.26 -6.02
C LEU A 105 4.51 4.68 -4.76
N CYS A 106 5.03 5.69 -4.08
CA CYS A 106 4.43 6.31 -2.91
C CYS A 106 4.23 7.81 -3.18
N VAL A 107 3.02 8.29 -2.94
CA VAL A 107 2.71 9.72 -2.92
C VAL A 107 2.71 10.18 -1.47
N TYR A 108 3.50 11.20 -1.14
CA TYR A 108 3.49 11.78 0.19
C TYR A 108 3.71 13.30 0.15
N GLY A 109 2.72 14.04 0.66
CA GLY A 109 2.63 15.49 0.51
C GLY A 109 2.75 15.91 -0.96
N SER A 110 3.61 16.89 -1.24
CA SER A 110 3.84 17.42 -2.59
C SER A 110 4.78 16.58 -3.48
N LYS A 111 5.16 15.37 -3.06
CA LYS A 111 6.20 14.57 -3.74
C LYS A 111 5.72 13.18 -4.12
N ILE A 112 6.41 12.62 -5.10
CA ILE A 112 6.31 11.23 -5.52
C ILE A 112 7.65 10.56 -5.25
N TYR A 113 7.62 9.38 -4.66
CA TYR A 113 8.76 8.54 -4.35
C TYR A 113 8.61 7.24 -5.11
N VAL A 114 9.68 6.80 -5.77
CA VAL A 114 9.66 5.55 -6.53
C VAL A 114 10.92 4.75 -6.25
N THR A 115 10.74 3.47 -5.89
CA THR A 115 11.81 2.48 -5.88
C THR A 115 11.97 1.93 -7.29
N VAL A 116 13.21 1.90 -7.80
CA VAL A 116 13.53 1.34 -9.11
C VAL A 116 14.51 0.20 -8.88
N SER A 117 13.98 -1.02 -8.76
CA SER A 117 14.67 -2.21 -8.24
C SER A 117 15.90 -2.53 -9.08
N GLY A 118 15.71 -2.75 -10.38
CA GLY A 118 16.76 -3.15 -11.32
C GLY A 118 17.80 -2.06 -11.58
N SER A 119 17.48 -0.80 -11.27
CA SER A 119 18.43 0.32 -11.31
C SER A 119 19.04 0.70 -9.96
N SER A 120 18.74 -0.05 -8.89
CA SER A 120 19.27 0.17 -7.54
C SER A 120 19.21 1.63 -7.10
N LYS A 121 18.04 2.28 -7.26
CA LYS A 121 17.86 3.69 -6.89
C LYS A 121 16.46 3.98 -6.36
N VAL A 122 16.36 5.03 -5.54
CA VAL A 122 15.11 5.69 -5.20
C VAL A 122 15.07 7.06 -5.88
N VAL A 123 13.97 7.36 -6.57
CA VAL A 123 13.78 8.64 -7.24
C VAL A 123 12.67 9.42 -6.53
N ILE A 124 12.96 10.69 -6.21
CA ILE A 124 12.05 11.63 -5.56
C ILE A 124 11.74 12.74 -6.56
N MET A 125 10.46 12.99 -6.78
CA MET A 125 9.94 13.88 -7.81
C MET A 125 8.88 14.83 -7.25
N ASP A 126 8.61 15.91 -7.99
CA ASP A 126 7.38 16.67 -7.80
C ASP A 126 6.16 15.92 -8.39
N ARG A 127 4.97 16.52 -8.25
CA ARG A 127 3.70 15.98 -8.77
C ARG A 127 3.60 15.95 -10.31
N LYS A 128 4.59 16.48 -11.03
CA LYS A 128 4.70 16.43 -12.49
C LYS A 128 5.78 15.44 -12.93
N CYS A 129 6.21 14.55 -12.04
CA CYS A 129 7.28 13.59 -12.25
C CYS A 129 8.64 14.23 -12.61
N LYS A 130 8.86 15.51 -12.30
CA LYS A 130 10.18 16.13 -12.46
C LYS A 130 11.09 15.70 -11.32
N VAL A 131 12.28 15.19 -11.65
CA VAL A 131 13.24 14.74 -10.64
C VAL A 131 13.70 15.89 -9.75
N LEU A 132 13.52 15.70 -8.44
CA LEU A 132 14.07 16.55 -7.39
C LEU A 132 15.36 15.95 -6.82
N LYS A 133 15.38 14.62 -6.66
CA LYS A 133 16.52 13.87 -6.14
C LYS A 133 16.50 12.44 -6.69
N SER A 134 17.68 11.91 -7.00
CA SER A 134 17.91 10.49 -7.24
C SER A 134 18.94 9.99 -6.24
N ILE A 135 18.62 8.91 -5.53
CA ILE A 135 19.44 8.35 -4.46
C ILE A 135 19.84 6.93 -4.87
N PRO A 136 21.12 6.68 -5.17
CA PRO A 136 21.63 5.32 -5.35
C PRO A 136 21.43 4.51 -4.06
N VAL A 137 20.98 3.27 -4.20
CA VAL A 137 20.79 2.32 -3.10
C VAL A 137 21.90 1.27 -3.22
N ALA A 138 22.77 1.25 -2.21
CA ALA A 138 23.91 0.35 -2.17
C ALA A 138 24.26 -0.02 -0.71
N THR A 139 25.02 -1.09 -0.55
CA THR A 139 25.74 -1.42 0.69
C THR A 139 26.88 -0.43 0.94
N GLU A 140 27.50 -0.50 2.13
CA GLU A 140 28.62 0.39 2.50
C GLU A 140 29.85 0.24 1.58
N ASP A 141 30.05 -0.95 0.99
CA ASP A 141 31.13 -1.20 0.03
C ASP A 141 30.79 -0.78 -1.42
N GLY A 142 29.60 -0.20 -1.63
CA GLY A 142 29.13 0.30 -2.92
C GLY A 142 28.46 -0.75 -3.81
N THR A 143 28.21 -1.96 -3.31
CA THR A 143 27.45 -2.98 -4.06
C THR A 143 26.01 -2.51 -4.26
N PRO A 144 25.49 -2.46 -5.50
CA PRO A 144 24.10 -2.07 -5.76
C PRO A 144 23.12 -3.00 -5.04
N VAL A 145 22.07 -2.43 -4.47
CA VAL A 145 21.00 -3.16 -3.77
C VAL A 145 19.68 -2.82 -4.44
N GLU A 146 18.81 -3.82 -4.54
CA GLU A 146 17.47 -3.68 -5.09
C GLU A 146 16.49 -3.14 -4.03
N PRO A 147 16.01 -1.89 -4.14
CA PRO A 147 14.93 -1.38 -3.31
C PRO A 147 13.58 -1.97 -3.75
N ARG A 148 12.70 -2.22 -2.78
CA ARG A 148 11.46 -2.99 -2.94
C ARG A 148 10.23 -2.12 -2.77
N TYR A 149 9.54 -2.17 -1.63
CA TYR A 149 8.26 -1.49 -1.41
C TYR A 149 8.39 -0.30 -0.48
N MET A 150 7.43 0.62 -0.52
CA MET A 150 7.42 1.86 0.24
C MET A 150 6.15 2.02 1.07
N ALA A 151 6.30 2.64 2.24
CA ALA A 151 5.22 3.17 3.05
C ALA A 151 5.60 4.55 3.58
N ALA A 152 4.62 5.40 3.89
CA ALA A 152 4.88 6.71 4.47
C ALA A 152 4.07 6.89 5.75
N CYS A 153 4.71 7.40 6.79
CA CYS A 153 4.05 7.79 8.03
C CYS A 153 4.89 8.87 8.73
N GLU A 154 4.23 9.73 9.51
CA GLU A 154 4.88 10.68 10.42
C GLU A 154 5.98 11.57 9.79
N GLY A 155 5.73 12.08 8.57
CA GLY A 155 6.66 12.97 7.87
C GLY A 155 7.84 12.25 7.21
N LYS A 156 7.82 10.91 7.17
CA LYS A 156 8.89 10.06 6.66
C LYS A 156 8.36 9.12 5.58
N VAL A 157 9.24 8.73 4.66
CA VAL A 157 8.99 7.64 3.70
C VAL A 157 9.98 6.53 4.00
N TYR A 158 9.49 5.31 4.07
CA TYR A 158 10.27 4.11 4.36
C TYR A 158 10.30 3.24 3.12
N PHE A 159 11.40 2.53 2.89
CA PHE A 159 11.45 1.51 1.85
C PHE A 159 12.24 0.28 2.27
N THR A 160 11.79 -0.89 1.84
CA THR A 160 12.47 -2.17 2.03
C THR A 160 13.51 -2.41 0.93
N ALA A 161 14.51 -3.24 1.20
CA ALA A 161 15.56 -3.57 0.23
C ALA A 161 16.11 -4.99 0.43
N TYR A 162 16.57 -5.62 -0.65
CA TYR A 162 17.10 -7.01 -0.66
C TYR A 162 18.45 -7.21 0.05
N ASP A 163 18.95 -6.20 0.76
CA ASP A 163 20.03 -6.37 1.75
C ASP A 163 19.49 -6.65 3.17
N GLY A 164 18.20 -6.98 3.29
CA GLY A 164 17.55 -7.28 4.55
C GLY A 164 17.17 -6.05 5.36
N THR A 165 17.11 -4.87 4.75
CA THR A 165 16.90 -3.60 5.48
C THR A 165 15.57 -2.93 5.19
N VAL A 166 15.16 -2.08 6.13
CA VAL A 166 14.26 -0.95 5.89
C VAL A 166 15.05 0.34 6.04
N SER A 167 14.93 1.23 5.08
CA SER A 167 15.55 2.56 5.08
C SER A 167 14.50 3.64 5.27
N ARG A 168 14.85 4.74 5.93
CA ARG A 168 13.99 5.89 6.20
C ARG A 168 14.52 7.13 5.48
N ILE A 169 13.63 7.79 4.76
CA ILE A 169 13.87 9.05 4.06
C ILE A 169 13.17 10.16 4.84
N ASP A 170 13.92 11.18 5.20
CA ASP A 170 13.37 12.45 5.66
C ASP A 170 12.79 13.24 4.48
N THR A 171 11.50 13.54 4.53
CA THR A 171 10.78 14.11 3.37
C THR A 171 11.11 15.57 3.11
N THR A 172 11.69 16.27 4.10
CA THR A 172 12.14 17.66 3.99
C THR A 172 13.50 17.76 3.31
N SER A 173 14.49 17.03 3.83
CA SER A 173 15.86 17.01 3.30
C SER A 173 16.02 16.10 2.08
N MET A 174 15.07 15.20 1.82
CA MET A 174 15.12 14.20 0.74
C MET A 174 16.37 13.32 0.83
N ALA A 175 16.79 13.00 2.05
CA ALA A 175 17.95 12.17 2.35
C ALA A 175 17.54 10.94 3.15
N ILE A 176 18.26 9.84 2.95
CA ILE A 176 18.19 8.68 3.83
C ILE A 176 18.82 9.08 5.16
N ASP A 177 18.03 9.14 6.23
CA ASP A 177 18.44 9.55 7.58
C ASP A 177 18.41 8.38 8.59
N GLY A 178 18.08 7.18 8.11
CA GLY A 178 18.08 5.95 8.89
C GLY A 178 18.11 4.72 8.00
N LYS A 179 18.85 3.71 8.42
CA LYS A 179 18.83 2.36 7.83
C LYS A 179 18.85 1.33 8.96
N LEU A 180 17.86 0.46 8.98
CA LEU A 180 17.65 -0.54 10.02
C LEU A 180 17.74 -1.94 9.40
N ASN A 181 18.62 -2.77 9.94
CA ASN A 181 18.69 -4.18 9.59
C ASN A 181 17.52 -4.93 10.23
N LEU A 182 16.75 -5.66 9.42
CA LEU A 182 15.64 -6.49 9.88
C LEU A 182 16.09 -7.92 10.20
N ILE A 183 17.29 -8.30 9.78
CA ILE A 183 17.90 -9.61 10.05
C ILE A 183 18.46 -9.60 11.48
N ASP A 184 17.90 -10.42 12.36
CA ASP A 184 18.48 -10.61 13.69
C ASP A 184 19.84 -11.32 13.60
N ALA A 185 20.79 -10.92 14.45
CA ALA A 185 22.10 -11.55 14.49
C ALA A 185 21.96 -13.04 14.86
N GLY A 186 22.20 -13.92 13.87
CA GLY A 186 22.01 -15.38 13.98
C GLY A 186 20.73 -15.92 13.32
N ALA A 187 20.01 -15.09 12.56
CA ALA A 187 18.76 -15.48 11.92
C ALA A 187 18.90 -16.62 10.90
N GLN A 188 17.83 -17.42 10.89
CA GLN A 188 17.58 -18.62 10.10
C GLN A 188 17.46 -18.30 8.60
N THR A 189 17.49 -19.34 7.75
CA THR A 189 17.20 -19.23 6.31
C THR A 189 15.90 -18.46 6.05
N GLY A 190 15.91 -17.49 5.12
CA GLY A 190 14.71 -16.77 4.66
C GLY A 190 14.45 -15.38 5.27
N TYR A 191 15.47 -14.66 5.74
CA TYR A 191 15.36 -13.28 6.28
C TYR A 191 15.90 -12.17 5.38
N ASP A 192 16.59 -12.53 4.31
CA ASP A 192 17.38 -11.64 3.45
C ASP A 192 16.55 -10.83 2.43
N HIS A 193 15.27 -11.16 2.26
CA HIS A 193 14.41 -10.54 1.23
C HIS A 193 13.10 -9.99 1.84
N PRO A 194 13.13 -8.77 2.41
CA PRO A 194 11.93 -8.03 2.77
C PRO A 194 11.20 -7.55 1.50
N GLU A 195 9.88 -7.49 1.58
CA GLU A 195 8.98 -7.16 0.46
C GLU A 195 8.04 -6.04 0.88
N ALA A 196 6.72 -6.23 0.80
CA ALA A 196 5.73 -5.20 1.07
C ALA A 196 5.80 -4.67 2.50
N ILE A 197 5.53 -3.38 2.63
CA ILE A 197 5.54 -2.64 3.89
C ILE A 197 4.28 -1.78 3.99
N THR A 198 3.69 -1.72 5.18
CA THR A 198 2.64 -0.75 5.52
C THR A 198 2.90 -0.12 6.88
N SER A 199 2.12 0.90 7.24
CA SER A 199 2.19 1.56 8.53
C SER A 199 0.82 1.63 9.20
N ALA A 200 0.74 1.21 10.46
CA ALA A 200 -0.46 1.35 11.29
C ALA A 200 -0.03 1.61 12.74
N ASN A 201 -0.77 2.48 13.44
CA ASN A 201 -0.57 2.76 14.87
C ASN A 201 0.89 3.08 15.26
N GLY A 202 1.56 3.97 14.50
CA GLY A 202 2.96 4.36 14.75
C GLY A 202 4.00 3.26 14.50
N LYS A 203 3.59 2.12 13.94
CA LYS A 203 4.48 0.99 13.60
C LYS A 203 4.52 0.77 12.09
N LEU A 204 5.61 0.19 11.63
CA LEU A 204 5.75 -0.39 10.30
C LEU A 204 5.62 -1.90 10.40
N TYR A 205 4.93 -2.49 9.44
CA TYR A 205 4.77 -3.94 9.29
C TYR A 205 5.38 -4.34 7.96
N VAL A 206 6.39 -5.22 8.00
CA VAL A 206 7.20 -5.58 6.83
C VAL A 206 7.10 -7.07 6.57
N ASN A 207 6.60 -7.44 5.39
CA ASN A 207 6.61 -8.82 4.92
C ASN A 207 8.05 -9.27 4.65
N ILE A 208 8.44 -10.42 5.22
CA ILE A 208 9.73 -11.04 4.97
C ILE A 208 9.50 -12.36 4.21
N SER A 209 9.47 -12.26 2.87
CA SER A 209 9.27 -13.41 1.98
C SER A 209 10.45 -14.38 2.03
N GLY A 210 11.67 -13.86 2.24
CA GLY A 210 12.87 -14.69 2.23
C GLY A 210 13.02 -15.49 0.93
N TYR A 211 12.61 -14.89 -0.18
CA TYR A 211 12.55 -15.53 -1.49
C TYR A 211 11.81 -16.88 -1.45
N SER A 212 10.55 -16.86 -0.98
CA SER A 212 9.66 -18.00 -0.73
C SER A 212 9.96 -18.89 0.49
N LYS A 213 10.99 -18.59 1.28
CA LYS A 213 11.38 -19.40 2.46
C LYS A 213 11.04 -18.75 3.80
N GLY A 214 10.79 -17.45 3.80
CA GLY A 214 10.42 -16.67 4.97
C GLY A 214 8.96 -16.88 5.35
N LYS A 215 8.67 -16.66 6.62
CA LYS A 215 7.35 -16.78 7.23
C LYS A 215 7.20 -15.76 8.37
N TRP A 216 7.72 -14.56 8.13
CA TRP A 216 7.88 -13.54 9.15
C TRP A 216 7.28 -12.21 8.72
N LEU A 217 6.64 -11.55 9.66
CA LEU A 217 6.25 -10.16 9.58
C LEU A 217 7.06 -9.38 10.62
N ALA A 218 7.99 -8.55 10.17
CA ALA A 218 8.80 -7.73 11.07
C ALA A 218 8.01 -6.48 11.49
N VAL A 219 8.03 -6.18 12.78
CA VAL A 219 7.37 -5.01 13.36
C VAL A 219 8.43 -4.00 13.79
N VAL A 220 8.35 -2.78 13.28
CA VAL A 220 9.30 -1.69 13.57
C VAL A 220 8.53 -0.51 14.16
N ASP A 221 9.03 0.06 15.25
CA ASP A 221 8.52 1.33 15.77
C ASP A 221 8.97 2.48 14.86
N ALA A 222 8.05 3.28 14.33
CA ALA A 222 8.38 4.31 13.35
C ALA A 222 9.14 5.49 13.98
N ALA A 223 8.79 5.85 15.22
CA ALA A 223 9.32 7.01 15.93
C ALA A 223 10.76 6.79 16.41
N SER A 224 11.02 5.69 17.11
CA SER A 224 12.38 5.31 17.53
C SER A 224 13.20 4.71 16.39
N PHE A 225 12.53 4.23 15.33
CA PHE A 225 13.12 3.49 14.21
C PHE A 225 13.92 2.27 14.67
N THR A 226 13.30 1.48 15.55
CA THR A 226 13.86 0.23 16.08
C THR A 226 12.94 -0.95 15.79
N LYS A 227 13.52 -2.08 15.41
CA LYS A 227 12.78 -3.34 15.29
C LYS A 227 12.30 -3.78 16.67
N LEU A 228 11.00 -4.07 16.79
CA LEU A 228 10.37 -4.48 18.05
C LEU A 228 10.34 -6.00 18.20
N LYS A 229 9.92 -6.71 17.15
CA LYS A 229 9.74 -8.16 17.14
C LYS A 229 9.53 -8.67 15.70
N ASP A 230 9.54 -9.99 15.56
CA ASP A 230 8.98 -10.68 14.41
C ASP A 230 7.75 -11.48 14.85
N ILE A 231 6.76 -11.55 13.96
CA ILE A 231 5.56 -12.38 14.12
C ILE A 231 5.67 -13.51 13.10
N GLU A 232 5.54 -14.76 13.55
CA GLU A 232 5.44 -15.91 12.63
C GLU A 232 4.07 -15.88 11.94
N VAL A 233 4.07 -15.96 10.62
CA VAL A 233 2.89 -15.89 9.75
C VAL A 233 2.90 -17.04 8.74
N MET A 234 1.91 -17.10 7.85
CA MET A 234 1.92 -18.06 6.76
C MET A 234 3.14 -17.88 5.84
N LEU A 235 3.64 -18.99 5.29
CA LEU A 235 4.83 -19.02 4.43
C LEU A 235 4.72 -18.04 3.26
N ASN A 236 5.83 -17.37 2.96
CA ASN A 236 6.01 -16.45 1.84
C ASN A 236 5.10 -15.20 1.89
N PRO A 237 5.09 -14.41 2.97
CA PRO A 237 4.46 -13.08 2.98
C PRO A 237 5.16 -12.21 1.92
N TYR A 238 4.43 -11.72 0.92
CA TYR A 238 5.03 -11.22 -0.32
C TYR A 238 4.65 -9.77 -0.64
N THR A 239 3.99 -9.50 -1.79
CA THR A 239 3.82 -8.15 -2.34
C THR A 239 2.66 -7.35 -1.76
N GLN A 240 1.75 -7.97 -1.00
CA GLN A 240 0.59 -7.28 -0.45
C GLN A 240 0.77 -7.06 1.05
N CYS A 241 0.76 -5.79 1.47
CA CYS A 241 0.70 -5.36 2.86
C CYS A 241 0.05 -3.97 2.89
N ILE A 242 -1.18 -3.87 3.38
CA ILE A 242 -1.96 -2.64 3.41
C ILE A 242 -2.56 -2.43 4.79
N THR A 243 -2.76 -1.18 5.18
CA THR A 243 -3.62 -0.83 6.31
C THR A 243 -4.97 -0.48 5.72
N ALA A 244 -6.01 -1.22 6.11
CA ALA A 244 -7.36 -0.99 5.64
C ALA A 244 -8.03 0.15 6.42
N GLU A 245 -9.18 0.62 5.94
CA GLU A 245 -9.95 1.71 6.57
C GLU A 245 -10.49 1.35 7.95
N ASP A 246 -10.60 0.06 8.27
CA ASP A 246 -10.96 -0.43 9.61
C ASP A 246 -9.78 -0.38 10.61
N GLY A 247 -8.60 0.06 10.16
CA GLY A 247 -7.38 0.22 10.94
C GLY A 247 -6.55 -1.05 11.09
N TYR A 248 -7.02 -2.20 10.58
CA TYR A 248 -6.25 -3.44 10.62
C TYR A 248 -5.24 -3.51 9.48
N VAL A 249 -4.18 -4.28 9.69
CA VAL A 249 -3.18 -4.57 8.66
C VAL A 249 -3.56 -5.86 7.94
N TYR A 250 -3.69 -5.81 6.62
CA TYR A 250 -3.96 -6.96 5.76
C TYR A 250 -2.76 -7.23 4.87
N PHE A 251 -2.36 -8.50 4.80
CA PHE A 251 -1.21 -8.91 3.99
C PHE A 251 -1.43 -10.30 3.39
N VAL A 252 -0.76 -10.60 2.29
CA VAL A 252 -0.90 -11.87 1.58
C VAL A 252 0.40 -12.67 1.63
N SER A 253 0.26 -13.93 2.04
CA SER A 253 1.29 -14.95 1.96
C SER A 253 1.02 -15.87 0.78
N ASN A 254 1.96 -15.99 -0.15
CA ASN A 254 1.84 -16.81 -1.37
C ASN A 254 2.01 -18.32 -1.13
N GLY A 255 2.27 -18.73 0.11
CA GLY A 255 2.43 -20.14 0.46
C GLY A 255 3.63 -20.78 -0.23
N ASN A 256 3.46 -22.02 -0.70
CA ASN A 256 4.52 -22.80 -1.34
C ASN A 256 4.26 -23.10 -2.82
N TYR A 257 3.41 -22.29 -3.48
CA TYR A 257 2.95 -22.52 -4.85
C TYR A 257 2.25 -23.88 -4.95
N ALA A 258 1.10 -23.96 -4.28
CA ALA A 258 0.25 -25.15 -4.26
C ALA A 258 0.02 -25.68 -5.69
N GLY A 259 0.06 -27.00 -5.87
CA GLY A 259 0.02 -27.64 -7.19
C GLY A 259 1.37 -27.87 -7.85
N SER A 260 2.47 -27.31 -7.32
CA SER A 260 3.81 -27.55 -7.87
C SER A 260 4.09 -29.06 -7.99
N PRO A 261 4.71 -29.53 -9.10
CA PRO A 261 5.03 -30.95 -9.30
C PRO A 261 5.91 -31.59 -8.21
N SER A 262 6.58 -30.78 -7.39
CA SER A 262 7.40 -31.24 -6.27
C SER A 262 6.63 -31.44 -4.97
N LEU A 263 5.33 -31.15 -4.94
CA LEU A 263 4.48 -31.20 -3.76
C LEU A 263 3.34 -32.19 -3.94
N THR A 264 2.90 -32.80 -2.84
CA THR A 264 1.64 -33.56 -2.77
C THR A 264 0.53 -32.70 -2.16
N PRO A 265 -0.77 -32.98 -2.43
CA PRO A 265 -1.87 -32.14 -1.95
C PRO A 265 -1.90 -31.87 -0.44
N ASP A 266 -1.43 -32.80 0.38
CA ASP A 266 -1.30 -32.65 1.84
C ASP A 266 -0.19 -31.67 2.27
N GLN A 267 0.70 -31.30 1.35
CA GLN A 267 1.79 -30.34 1.56
C GLN A 267 1.43 -28.93 1.08
N TYR A 268 0.29 -28.74 0.41
CA TYR A 268 -0.05 -27.45 -0.19
C TYR A 268 -0.29 -26.38 0.88
N ILE A 269 0.35 -25.24 0.67
CA ILE A 269 0.08 -24.00 1.39
C ILE A 269 -0.37 -23.01 0.33
N TYR A 270 -1.64 -22.65 0.37
CA TYR A 270 -2.27 -21.74 -0.59
C TYR A 270 -1.99 -20.28 -0.27
N GLY A 271 -2.01 -19.45 -1.30
CA GLY A 271 -2.07 -17.99 -1.23
C GLY A 271 -3.18 -17.56 -0.26
N THR A 272 -2.83 -16.87 0.82
CA THR A 272 -3.74 -16.57 1.93
C THR A 272 -3.57 -15.14 2.40
N MET A 273 -4.66 -14.37 2.39
CA MET A 273 -4.77 -13.10 3.09
C MET A 273 -4.89 -13.35 4.60
N GLN A 274 -4.09 -12.62 5.36
CA GLN A 274 -4.09 -12.59 6.81
C GLN A 274 -4.43 -11.18 7.29
N ARG A 275 -5.02 -11.08 8.48
CA ARG A 275 -5.32 -9.83 9.16
C ARG A 275 -4.53 -9.77 10.46
N LEU A 276 -3.88 -8.64 10.70
CA LEU A 276 -3.20 -8.30 11.93
C LEU A 276 -3.92 -7.14 12.63
N ASP A 277 -4.16 -7.32 13.93
CA ASP A 277 -4.58 -6.25 14.85
C ASP A 277 -3.36 -5.46 15.33
N PRO A 278 -3.20 -4.18 15.00
CA PRO A 278 -2.02 -3.41 15.38
C PRO A 278 -1.94 -3.06 16.88
N GLU A 279 -3.03 -3.23 17.63
CA GLU A 279 -3.07 -3.05 19.09
C GLU A 279 -2.57 -4.30 19.81
N THR A 280 -3.01 -5.48 19.36
CA THR A 280 -2.76 -6.76 20.04
C THR A 280 -1.67 -7.61 19.39
N ASP A 281 -1.22 -7.22 18.20
CA ASP A 281 -0.32 -7.95 17.30
C ASP A 281 -0.80 -9.39 17.00
N GLN A 282 -2.11 -9.64 17.14
CA GLN A 282 -2.71 -10.95 16.81
C GLN A 282 -2.94 -11.05 15.32
N VAL A 283 -2.57 -12.20 14.76
CA VAL A 283 -2.74 -12.54 13.34
C VAL A 283 -3.77 -13.65 13.20
N GLU A 284 -4.66 -13.50 12.23
CA GLU A 284 -5.57 -14.55 11.79
C GLU A 284 -5.53 -14.72 10.27
N GLN A 285 -5.79 -15.95 9.81
CA GLN A 285 -6.00 -16.24 8.39
C GLN A 285 -7.44 -15.90 8.03
N VAL A 286 -7.62 -15.16 6.94
CA VAL A 286 -8.95 -14.70 6.51
C VAL A 286 -9.46 -15.56 5.36
N CYS A 287 -8.69 -15.65 4.27
CA CYS A 287 -9.14 -16.30 3.05
C CYS A 287 -8.01 -16.51 2.05
N HIS A 288 -8.32 -17.19 0.95
CA HIS A 288 -7.39 -17.28 -0.18
C HIS A 288 -7.32 -15.97 -0.98
N ALA A 289 -6.11 -15.52 -1.31
CA ALA A 289 -5.88 -14.28 -2.03
C ALA A 289 -4.50 -14.26 -2.70
N THR A 290 -4.36 -13.45 -3.74
CA THR A 290 -3.08 -13.10 -4.40
C THR A 290 -2.89 -11.58 -4.40
N TYR A 291 -3.91 -10.84 -4.83
CA TYR A 291 -3.96 -9.38 -4.81
C TYR A 291 -5.17 -8.90 -4.03
N ILE A 292 -5.01 -7.80 -3.29
CA ILE A 292 -6.08 -7.24 -2.46
C ILE A 292 -6.15 -5.72 -2.62
N ALA A 293 -7.35 -5.17 -2.60
CA ALA A 293 -7.56 -3.73 -2.43
C ALA A 293 -8.80 -3.48 -1.56
N ASN A 294 -8.63 -2.60 -0.58
CA ASN A 294 -9.67 -2.26 0.39
C ASN A 294 -10.46 -1.01 -0.06
N ALA A 295 -11.77 -1.02 0.20
CA ALA A 295 -12.62 0.16 0.15
C ALA A 295 -13.73 0.02 1.21
N GLY A 296 -13.67 0.86 2.24
CA GLY A 296 -14.52 0.76 3.42
C GLY A 296 -14.51 -0.65 4.03
N ASP A 297 -15.71 -1.20 4.24
CA ASP A 297 -15.91 -2.55 4.79
C ASP A 297 -15.70 -3.68 3.77
N LYS A 298 -15.16 -3.40 2.58
CA LYS A 298 -14.99 -4.40 1.51
C LYS A 298 -13.52 -4.61 1.18
N MET A 299 -13.19 -5.87 0.89
CA MET A 299 -11.92 -6.25 0.29
C MET A 299 -12.20 -6.89 -1.07
N TYR A 300 -11.71 -6.25 -2.13
CA TYR A 300 -11.70 -6.83 -3.48
C TYR A 300 -10.47 -7.72 -3.61
N ILE A 301 -10.66 -8.93 -4.13
CA ILE A 301 -9.65 -9.98 -4.10
C ILE A 301 -9.55 -10.62 -5.48
N LEU A 302 -8.34 -10.68 -6.02
CA LEU A 302 -7.98 -11.63 -7.07
C LEU A 302 -7.20 -12.76 -6.42
N TYR A 303 -7.65 -13.99 -6.63
CA TYR A 303 -6.97 -15.19 -6.18
C TYR A 303 -6.64 -16.07 -7.36
N SER A 304 -5.39 -16.52 -7.43
CA SER A 304 -4.90 -17.48 -8.43
C SER A 304 -3.68 -18.22 -7.88
N GLU A 305 -3.56 -19.49 -8.24
CA GLU A 305 -2.39 -20.32 -7.96
C GLU A 305 -1.68 -20.66 -9.26
N TYR A 306 -0.36 -20.47 -9.31
CA TYR A 306 0.42 -20.65 -10.54
C TYR A 306 0.28 -22.06 -11.15
N TYR A 307 0.21 -23.09 -10.30
CA TYR A 307 0.09 -24.49 -10.73
C TYR A 307 -1.34 -25.05 -10.63
N LEU A 308 -2.31 -24.25 -10.20
CA LEU A 308 -3.73 -24.64 -10.09
C LEU A 308 -4.62 -23.54 -10.68
N PRO A 309 -4.52 -23.24 -11.99
CA PRO A 309 -5.29 -22.14 -12.59
C PRO A 309 -6.81 -22.31 -12.44
N GLU A 310 -7.30 -23.54 -12.24
CA GLU A 310 -8.71 -23.84 -12.01
C GLU A 310 -9.28 -23.30 -10.70
N VAL A 311 -8.44 -22.90 -9.74
CA VAL A 311 -8.89 -22.29 -8.47
C VAL A 311 -9.02 -20.77 -8.58
N ALA A 312 -8.69 -20.19 -9.73
CA ALA A 312 -8.66 -18.75 -9.92
C ALA A 312 -10.06 -18.15 -9.77
N ARG A 313 -10.17 -17.09 -8.96
CA ARG A 313 -11.44 -16.41 -8.65
C ARG A 313 -11.20 -14.92 -8.40
N ALA A 314 -12.14 -14.09 -8.81
CA ALA A 314 -12.21 -12.69 -8.43
C ALA A 314 -13.50 -12.44 -7.65
N TYR A 315 -13.36 -11.98 -6.42
CA TYR A 315 -14.49 -11.88 -5.50
C TYR A 315 -14.31 -10.74 -4.49
N VAL A 316 -15.41 -10.33 -3.87
CA VAL A 316 -15.43 -9.30 -2.83
C VAL A 316 -15.78 -9.95 -1.50
N ARG A 317 -15.00 -9.68 -0.46
CA ARG A 317 -15.32 -10.03 0.91
C ARG A 317 -15.81 -8.82 1.69
N ASP A 318 -16.94 -8.98 2.37
CA ASP A 318 -17.40 -8.05 3.40
C ASP A 318 -16.62 -8.32 4.71
N LEU A 319 -15.86 -7.33 5.17
CA LEU A 319 -14.96 -7.44 6.33
C LEU A 319 -15.69 -7.50 7.67
N LYS A 320 -16.96 -7.07 7.72
CA LYS A 320 -17.79 -7.12 8.94
C LYS A 320 -18.43 -8.47 9.14
N THR A 321 -18.91 -9.08 8.06
CA THR A 321 -19.70 -10.33 8.08
C THR A 321 -18.89 -11.55 7.67
N GLY A 322 -17.77 -11.36 6.96
CA GLY A 322 -16.97 -12.43 6.35
C GLY A 322 -17.59 -13.05 5.10
N ALA A 323 -18.70 -12.52 4.60
CA ALA A 323 -19.41 -13.04 3.44
C ALA A 323 -18.69 -12.69 2.13
N ASP A 324 -18.73 -13.63 1.18
CA ASP A 324 -18.16 -13.47 -0.15
C ASP A 324 -19.26 -13.29 -1.21
N SER A 325 -18.98 -12.44 -2.19
CA SER A 325 -19.75 -12.34 -3.44
C SER A 325 -18.80 -12.35 -4.64
N GLU A 326 -19.18 -13.01 -5.73
CA GLU A 326 -18.43 -12.97 -6.99
C GLU A 326 -18.30 -11.52 -7.49
N PHE A 327 -17.18 -11.22 -8.16
CA PHE A 327 -16.89 -9.88 -8.67
C PHE A 327 -16.82 -9.85 -10.20
N ILE A 328 -15.82 -10.52 -10.79
CA ILE A 328 -15.63 -10.65 -12.24
C ILE A 328 -15.23 -12.08 -12.58
N ASP A 329 -15.29 -12.46 -13.85
CA ASP A 329 -14.74 -13.74 -14.29
C ASP A 329 -13.22 -13.60 -14.52
N MET A 330 -12.42 -14.43 -13.86
CA MET A 330 -10.96 -14.45 -14.07
C MET A 330 -10.58 -14.89 -15.48
N ALA A 331 -11.48 -15.58 -16.20
CA ALA A 331 -11.27 -15.96 -17.59
C ALA A 331 -11.28 -14.77 -18.56
N ASP A 332 -11.77 -13.59 -18.13
CA ASP A 332 -11.74 -12.36 -18.92
C ASP A 332 -10.36 -11.68 -18.91
N LEU A 333 -9.44 -12.13 -18.05
CA LEU A 333 -8.08 -11.60 -17.92
C LEU A 333 -7.05 -12.55 -18.55
N GLN A 334 -6.03 -12.00 -19.21
CA GLN A 334 -4.91 -12.79 -19.72
C GLN A 334 -3.90 -13.13 -18.61
N SER A 335 -3.58 -12.15 -17.77
CA SER A 335 -2.63 -12.26 -16.66
C SER A 335 -2.92 -11.19 -15.60
N ALA A 336 -3.71 -11.55 -14.59
CA ALA A 336 -3.99 -10.66 -13.47
C ALA A 336 -2.70 -10.26 -12.72
N ASN A 337 -2.47 -8.95 -12.59
CA ASN A 337 -1.25 -8.39 -11.99
C ASN A 337 -1.51 -7.37 -10.87
N GLY A 338 -2.77 -7.22 -10.44
CA GLY A 338 -3.12 -6.37 -9.32
C GLY A 338 -4.50 -5.75 -9.45
N LEU A 339 -4.90 -5.04 -8.42
CA LEU A 339 -6.06 -4.17 -8.46
C LEU A 339 -5.86 -2.94 -7.56
N ALA A 340 -6.65 -1.90 -7.81
CA ALA A 340 -6.75 -0.73 -6.95
C ALA A 340 -8.20 -0.23 -6.93
N VAL A 341 -8.63 0.42 -5.85
CA VAL A 341 -9.98 1.01 -5.76
C VAL A 341 -9.87 2.50 -5.59
N ASP A 342 -10.59 3.25 -6.42
CA ASP A 342 -10.72 4.70 -6.26
C ASP A 342 -11.53 5.01 -4.99
N PRO A 343 -10.95 5.68 -3.97
CA PRO A 343 -11.66 5.95 -2.72
C PRO A 343 -12.86 6.91 -2.88
N ALA A 344 -12.93 7.66 -3.99
CA ALA A 344 -14.03 8.59 -4.23
C ALA A 344 -15.24 7.90 -4.89
N SER A 345 -15.02 7.18 -6.00
CA SER A 345 -16.11 6.55 -6.76
C SER A 345 -16.42 5.12 -6.34
N GLY A 346 -15.46 4.43 -5.71
CA GLY A 346 -15.52 2.98 -5.47
C GLY A 346 -15.24 2.15 -6.72
N ASP A 347 -14.80 2.76 -7.82
CA ASP A 347 -14.45 2.03 -9.04
C ASP A 347 -13.17 1.23 -8.84
N VAL A 348 -13.18 0.00 -9.34
CA VAL A 348 -12.11 -0.98 -9.18
C VAL A 348 -11.35 -1.09 -10.49
N TYR A 349 -10.05 -0.86 -10.42
CA TYR A 349 -9.11 -0.91 -11.53
C TYR A 349 -8.36 -2.22 -11.43
N VAL A 350 -8.55 -3.11 -12.39
CA VAL A 350 -7.90 -4.44 -12.44
C VAL A 350 -6.83 -4.41 -13.53
N PHE A 351 -5.62 -4.84 -13.19
CA PHE A 351 -4.46 -4.81 -14.09
C PHE A 351 -4.33 -6.17 -14.79
N ASP A 352 -4.46 -6.19 -16.11
CA ASP A 352 -4.19 -7.34 -16.98
C ASP A 352 -2.86 -7.12 -17.70
N ALA A 353 -1.80 -7.78 -17.25
CA ALA A 353 -0.42 -7.53 -17.70
C ALA A 353 0.19 -8.76 -18.40
N PRO A 354 -0.19 -9.06 -19.65
CA PRO A 354 0.39 -10.17 -20.39
C PRO A 354 1.88 -9.97 -20.64
N TYR A 355 2.64 -11.06 -20.55
CA TYR A 355 4.08 -11.03 -20.76
C TYR A 355 4.45 -10.53 -22.17
N GLY A 356 5.31 -9.51 -22.24
CA GLY A 356 5.84 -8.99 -23.50
C GLY A 356 4.88 -8.09 -24.29
N ALA A 357 3.74 -7.69 -23.71
CA ALA A 357 2.84 -6.68 -24.25
C ALA A 357 2.48 -5.61 -23.22
N ALA A 358 1.95 -4.49 -23.71
CA ALA A 358 1.37 -3.45 -22.87
C ALA A 358 0.23 -4.03 -22.02
N SER A 359 0.06 -3.50 -20.81
CA SER A 359 -1.01 -3.96 -19.92
C SER A 359 -2.32 -3.29 -20.30
N ASP A 360 -3.43 -4.00 -20.14
CA ASP A 360 -4.75 -3.39 -20.10
C ASP A 360 -5.14 -3.11 -18.64
N VAL A 361 -5.81 -1.97 -18.41
CA VAL A 361 -6.46 -1.69 -17.13
C VAL A 361 -7.97 -1.65 -17.35
N HIS A 362 -8.65 -2.60 -16.72
CA HIS A 362 -10.10 -2.71 -16.76
C HIS A 362 -10.72 -1.99 -15.56
N VAL A 363 -11.63 -1.06 -15.83
CA VAL A 363 -12.35 -0.29 -14.80
C VAL A 363 -13.73 -0.88 -14.63
N TYR A 364 -14.02 -1.39 -13.44
CA TYR A 364 -15.30 -1.95 -13.05
C TYR A 364 -15.99 -1.07 -12.02
N GLY A 365 -17.32 -1.06 -12.04
CA GLY A 365 -18.09 -0.60 -10.89
C GLY A 365 -17.91 -1.55 -9.70
N ALA A 366 -18.27 -1.09 -8.50
CA ALA A 366 -18.26 -1.89 -7.27
C ALA A 366 -19.12 -3.18 -7.33
N ASP A 367 -20.00 -3.29 -8.33
CA ASP A 367 -20.87 -4.43 -8.61
C ASP A 367 -20.28 -5.42 -9.64
N GLY A 368 -19.07 -5.17 -10.15
CA GLY A 368 -18.43 -5.99 -11.18
C GLY A 368 -18.80 -5.62 -12.62
N THR A 369 -19.61 -4.58 -12.83
CA THR A 369 -19.97 -4.14 -14.19
C THR A 369 -18.78 -3.44 -14.85
N LEU A 370 -18.30 -3.95 -15.99
CA LEU A 370 -17.23 -3.31 -16.77
C LEU A 370 -17.70 -1.94 -17.29
N LYS A 371 -16.94 -0.89 -16.98
CA LYS A 371 -17.20 0.49 -17.43
C LYS A 371 -16.36 0.86 -18.65
N ARG A 372 -15.06 0.56 -18.60
CA ARG A 372 -14.09 0.87 -19.67
C ARG A 372 -12.81 0.06 -19.51
N THR A 373 -12.05 -0.01 -20.60
CA THR A 373 -10.68 -0.51 -20.62
C THR A 373 -9.79 0.58 -21.24
N PHE A 374 -8.55 0.69 -20.78
CA PHE A 374 -7.53 1.49 -21.44
C PHE A 374 -6.18 0.76 -21.38
N GLU A 375 -5.37 0.94 -22.42
CA GLU A 375 -4.01 0.40 -22.49
C GLU A 375 -3.06 1.29 -21.67
N ALA A 376 -2.26 0.68 -20.82
CA ALA A 376 -1.21 1.30 -20.01
C ALA A 376 0.17 0.79 -20.47
N GLY A 377 1.22 1.05 -19.69
CA GLY A 377 2.57 0.59 -20.02
C GLY A 377 2.80 -0.89 -19.74
N MET A 378 4.05 -1.32 -19.92
CA MET A 378 4.50 -2.68 -19.67
C MET A 378 4.43 -3.03 -18.18
N SER A 379 3.81 -4.16 -17.85
CA SER A 379 3.77 -4.71 -16.48
C SER A 379 3.22 -3.70 -15.45
N THR A 380 2.02 -3.15 -15.70
CA THR A 380 1.36 -2.23 -14.76
C THR A 380 1.17 -2.92 -13.41
N SER A 381 1.72 -2.32 -12.35
CA SER A 381 1.82 -2.96 -11.04
C SER A 381 1.17 -2.16 -9.92
N LYS A 382 0.96 -0.85 -10.12
CA LYS A 382 0.34 0.00 -9.09
C LYS A 382 -0.41 1.18 -9.69
N MET A 383 -1.54 1.49 -9.07
CA MET A 383 -2.21 2.77 -9.22
C MET A 383 -2.29 3.49 -7.87
N VAL A 384 -1.99 4.79 -7.85
CA VAL A 384 -2.09 5.64 -6.65
C VAL A 384 -2.97 6.84 -6.95
N PHE A 385 -4.15 6.87 -6.34
CA PHE A 385 -5.14 7.93 -6.51
C PHE A 385 -4.70 9.24 -5.85
N VAL A 386 -5.06 10.35 -6.48
CA VAL A 386 -4.84 11.71 -5.98
C VAL A 386 -6.17 12.26 -5.52
N THR A 387 -6.37 12.33 -4.22
CA THR A 387 -7.57 12.93 -3.61
C THR A 387 -7.34 14.41 -3.30
N LYS A 388 -8.42 15.18 -3.29
CA LYS A 388 -8.45 16.58 -2.85
C LYS A 388 -8.52 16.68 -1.33
#